data_AF-A0A7S3PHU8-F1
#
_entry.id   AF-A0A7S3PHU8-F1
#
_cell.length_a   1.000
_cell.length_b   1.000
_cell.length_c   1.000
_cell.angle_alpha   90.00
_cell.angle_beta   90.00
_cell.angle_gamma   90.00
#
_symmetry.space_group_name_H-M   'P 1'
#
loop_
_entity.id
_entity.type
_entity.pdbx_description
1 polymer ?
#
loop_
_entity_poly.entity_id
_entity_poly.type
_entity_poly.pdbx_seq_one_letter_code
_entity_poly.pdbx_strand_id
1 'polypeptide(L)'
;TNAKTFERFSRKYLTFLGEPFEAFARLAHLIKAWQTLAIVVWYCTYPWFVSTSVLEKIDAFSGLVQSMSLFQVILGIELVLLGQLFNGGVYSAIGEDGVYYGCRLGRSIPWVYDFPFNTVPHPQYLGATISIWGGYVLFATEQQVENGLFGITLVMTGFYMFSSYVEEHL
;
A
#
# COMPACT_ATOMS: atom_id res chain seq x y z
N THR A 1 6.94 26.27 -13.06
CA THR A 1 8.32 26.77 -12.83
C THR A 1 9.20 25.86 -11.96
N ASN A 2 8.76 24.63 -11.59
CA ASN A 2 9.45 23.81 -10.57
C ASN A 2 10.15 22.53 -11.09
N ALA A 3 9.73 22.00 -12.24
CA ALA A 3 10.26 20.73 -12.76
C ALA A 3 11.76 20.80 -13.13
N LYS A 4 12.18 21.87 -13.80
CA LYS A 4 13.60 22.06 -14.20
C LYS A 4 14.53 22.23 -12.98
N THR A 5 14.04 22.84 -11.90
CA THR A 5 14.81 23.03 -10.66
C THR A 5 14.97 21.70 -9.93
N PHE A 6 13.88 20.93 -9.83
CA PHE A 6 13.91 19.59 -9.24
C PHE A 6 14.78 18.62 -10.04
N GLU A 7 14.69 18.65 -11.39
CA GLU A 7 15.56 17.85 -12.27
C GLU A 7 17.04 18.21 -12.07
N ARG A 8 17.36 19.50 -11.91
CA ARG A 8 18.74 19.94 -11.69
C ARG A 8 19.26 19.53 -10.31
N PHE A 9 18.40 19.55 -9.29
CA PHE A 9 18.74 19.05 -7.95
C PHE A 9 18.93 17.53 -7.96
N SER A 10 18.01 16.78 -8.55
CA SER A 10 18.06 15.32 -8.60
C SER A 10 19.28 14.83 -9.38
N ARG A 11 19.58 15.42 -10.54
CA ARG A 11 20.80 15.11 -11.30
C ARG A 11 22.08 15.39 -10.49
N LYS A 12 22.07 16.43 -9.65
CA LYS A 12 23.26 16.84 -8.89
C LYS A 12 23.52 15.96 -7.66
N TYR A 13 22.47 15.49 -6.99
CA TYR A 13 22.61 14.83 -5.68
C TYR A 13 22.16 13.38 -5.65
N LEU A 14 21.41 12.89 -6.64
CA LEU A 14 20.81 11.55 -6.62
C LEU A 14 21.34 10.63 -7.72
N THR A 15 22.24 11.10 -8.60
CA THR A 15 22.81 10.30 -9.69
C THR A 15 23.58 9.08 -9.24
N PHE A 16 24.15 9.09 -8.03
CA PHE A 16 24.81 7.90 -7.47
C PHE A 16 23.83 6.76 -7.12
N LEU A 17 22.53 7.06 -7.02
CA LEU A 17 21.45 6.09 -6.81
C LEU A 17 20.83 5.58 -8.13
N GLY A 18 21.28 6.11 -9.28
CA GLY A 18 20.73 5.84 -10.61
C GLY A 18 20.03 7.06 -11.22
N GLU A 19 19.34 6.86 -12.35
CA GLU A 19 18.46 7.88 -12.92
C GLU A 19 17.37 8.28 -11.89
N PRO A 20 17.00 9.57 -11.76
CA PRO A 20 16.10 10.04 -10.69
C PRO A 20 14.79 9.25 -10.57
N PHE A 21 14.22 8.83 -11.70
CA PHE A 21 13.05 7.95 -11.75
C PHE A 21 13.32 6.59 -11.12
N GLU A 22 14.41 5.93 -11.49
CA GLU A 22 14.74 4.60 -10.97
C GLU A 22 15.04 4.65 -9.48
N ALA A 23 15.75 5.68 -9.01
CA ALA A 23 16.02 5.87 -7.59
C ALA A 23 14.71 6.02 -6.80
N PHE A 24 13.76 6.81 -7.30
CA PHE A 24 12.46 7.00 -6.67
C PHE A 24 11.61 5.72 -6.68
N ALA A 25 11.51 5.04 -7.83
CA ALA A 25 10.77 3.79 -7.95
C ALA A 25 11.33 2.70 -7.02
N ARG A 26 12.66 2.53 -6.98
CA ARG A 26 13.34 1.59 -6.06
C ARG A 26 13.08 1.94 -4.60
N LEU A 27 13.17 3.22 -4.23
CA LEU A 27 12.86 3.66 -2.86
C LEU A 27 11.40 3.36 -2.50
N ALA A 28 10.46 3.60 -3.41
CA ALA A 28 9.05 3.32 -3.18
C ALA A 28 8.80 1.82 -2.99
N HIS A 29 9.42 0.95 -3.80
CA HIS A 29 9.36 -0.50 -3.60
C HIS A 29 10.01 -0.95 -2.28
N LEU A 30 11.15 -0.37 -1.90
CA LEU A 30 11.81 -0.66 -0.63
C LEU A 30 10.93 -0.27 0.57
N ILE A 31 10.28 0.89 0.52
CA ILE A 31 9.33 1.33 1.56
C ILE A 31 8.16 0.36 1.64
N LYS A 32 7.56 -0.03 0.50
CA LYS A 32 6.46 -0.99 0.47
C LYS A 32 6.89 -2.36 1.02
N ALA A 33 8.07 -2.85 0.64
CA ALA A 33 8.62 -4.10 1.13
C ALA A 33 8.87 -4.05 2.64
N TRP A 34 9.43 -2.94 3.15
CA TRP A 34 9.63 -2.72 4.57
C TRP A 34 8.31 -2.66 5.33
N GLN A 35 7.30 -1.95 4.82
CA GLN A 35 5.97 -1.87 5.43
C GLN A 35 5.30 -3.25 5.50
N THR A 36 5.32 -4.00 4.40
CA THR A 36 4.80 -5.38 4.35
C THR A 36 5.55 -6.27 5.32
N LEU A 37 6.89 -6.19 5.35
CA LEU A 37 7.71 -6.96 6.28
C LEU A 37 7.40 -6.58 7.73
N ALA A 38 7.25 -5.30 8.04
CA ALA A 38 6.91 -4.85 9.39
C ALA A 38 5.55 -5.39 9.85
N ILE A 39 4.55 -5.43 8.96
CA ILE A 39 3.24 -6.03 9.24
C ILE A 39 3.37 -7.53 9.45
N VAL A 40 4.06 -8.24 8.55
CA VAL A 40 4.29 -9.69 8.67
C VAL A 40 5.04 -10.02 9.95
N VAL A 41 6.12 -9.29 10.26
CA VAL A 41 6.87 -9.43 11.50
C VAL A 41 5.96 -9.15 12.68
N TRP A 42 5.25 -8.02 12.73
CA TRP A 42 4.33 -7.72 13.82
C TRP A 42 3.34 -8.87 14.04
N TYR A 43 2.74 -9.39 12.98
CA TYR A 43 1.74 -10.45 13.07
C TYR A 43 2.30 -11.82 13.44
N CYS A 44 3.43 -12.23 12.84
CA CYS A 44 4.09 -13.52 13.11
C CYS A 44 4.88 -13.53 14.43
N THR A 45 5.34 -12.36 14.88
CA THR A 45 6.19 -12.22 16.08
C THR A 45 5.45 -11.64 17.27
N TYR A 46 4.20 -11.18 17.13
CA TYR A 46 3.38 -10.77 18.27
C TYR A 46 3.33 -11.85 19.37
N PRO A 47 3.11 -13.14 19.05
CA PRO A 47 3.20 -14.20 20.07
C PRO A 47 4.63 -14.40 20.60
N TRP A 48 5.64 -14.16 19.77
CA TRP A 48 7.06 -14.31 20.15
C TRP A 48 7.53 -13.29 21.19
N PHE A 49 6.97 -12.07 21.18
CA PHE A 49 7.32 -11.03 22.15
C PHE A 49 6.50 -11.12 23.45
N VAL A 50 5.35 -11.79 23.43
CA VAL A 50 4.44 -11.88 24.57
C VAL A 50 4.56 -13.23 25.31
N SER A 51 4.99 -14.31 24.66
CA SER A 51 5.06 -15.66 25.24
C SER A 51 6.50 -16.19 25.38
N THR A 52 6.79 -16.82 26.52
CA THR A 52 8.08 -17.43 26.87
C THR A 52 8.20 -18.91 26.49
N SER A 53 7.11 -19.59 26.06
CA SER A 53 7.13 -21.03 25.74
C SER A 53 7.00 -21.32 24.23
N VAL A 54 7.58 -22.43 23.75
CA VAL A 54 7.53 -22.83 22.32
C VAL A 54 6.15 -23.36 21.91
N LEU A 55 5.42 -23.99 22.84
CA LEU A 55 4.10 -24.57 22.57
C LEU A 55 3.03 -23.48 22.40
N GLU A 56 3.04 -22.44 23.24
CA GLU A 56 2.14 -21.29 23.10
C GLU A 56 2.33 -20.53 21.77
N LYS A 57 3.54 -20.55 21.19
CA LYS A 57 3.82 -19.93 19.89
C LYS A 57 3.16 -20.65 18.72
N ILE A 58 3.09 -21.98 18.77
CA ILE A 58 2.40 -22.80 17.76
C ILE A 58 0.87 -22.67 17.93
N ASP A 59 0.40 -22.65 19.17
CA ASP A 59 -1.02 -22.45 19.48
C ASP A 59 -1.51 -21.03 19.14
N ALA A 60 -0.66 -20.01 19.22
CA ALA A 60 -1.06 -18.64 18.89
C ALA A 60 -1.42 -18.45 17.41
N PHE A 61 -0.66 -19.06 16.49
CA PHE A 61 -0.98 -18.99 15.06
C PHE A 61 -2.25 -19.78 14.71
N SER A 62 -2.40 -20.98 15.27
CA SER A 62 -3.62 -21.77 15.05
C SER A 62 -4.84 -21.13 15.70
N GLY A 63 -4.71 -20.55 16.89
CA GLY A 63 -5.76 -19.81 17.59
C GLY A 63 -6.18 -18.53 16.86
N LEU A 64 -5.25 -17.86 16.18
CA LEU A 64 -5.55 -16.75 15.31
C LEU A 64 -6.40 -17.19 14.09
N VAL A 65 -6.01 -18.25 13.40
CA VAL A 65 -6.77 -18.75 12.24
C VAL A 65 -8.15 -19.26 12.69
N GLN A 66 -8.24 -19.86 13.88
CA GLN A 66 -9.50 -20.33 14.46
C GLN A 66 -10.42 -19.20 14.95
N SER A 67 -9.89 -18.01 15.27
CA SER A 67 -10.70 -16.88 15.72
C SER A 67 -11.34 -16.09 14.58
N MET A 68 -10.88 -16.30 13.33
CA MET A 68 -11.46 -15.66 12.15
C MET A 68 -12.77 -16.31 11.75
N SER A 69 -13.84 -15.51 11.68
CA SER A 69 -15.12 -15.99 11.12
C SER A 69 -15.01 -16.21 9.62
N LEU A 70 -15.80 -17.14 9.07
CA LEU A 70 -15.86 -17.37 7.62
C LEU A 70 -16.22 -16.08 6.86
N PHE A 71 -17.14 -15.28 7.42
CA PHE A 71 -17.53 -13.99 6.84
C PHE A 71 -16.35 -13.02 6.75
N GLN A 72 -15.54 -12.92 7.82
CA GLN A 72 -14.34 -12.09 7.85
C GLN A 72 -13.32 -12.51 6.80
N VAL A 73 -13.11 -13.82 6.63
CA VAL A 73 -12.18 -14.34 5.62
C VAL A 73 -12.66 -14.00 4.21
N ILE A 74 -13.93 -14.26 3.90
CA ILE A 74 -14.52 -13.98 2.59
C ILE A 74 -14.44 -12.48 2.28
N LEU A 75 -14.95 -11.64 3.17
CA LEU A 75 -14.97 -10.19 2.98
C LEU A 75 -13.55 -9.62 2.86
N GLY A 76 -12.62 -10.05 3.73
CA GLY A 76 -11.24 -9.59 3.71
C GLY A 76 -10.54 -9.94 2.39
N ILE A 77 -10.69 -11.18 1.92
CA ILE A 77 -10.12 -11.63 0.64
C ILE A 77 -10.75 -10.88 -0.54
N GLU A 78 -12.07 -10.74 -0.59
CA GLU A 78 -12.76 -10.01 -1.66
C GLU A 78 -12.28 -8.56 -1.76
N LEU A 79 -12.16 -7.87 -0.63
CA LEU A 79 -11.63 -6.51 -0.58
C LEU A 79 -10.17 -6.45 -1.06
N VAL A 80 -9.30 -7.37 -0.60
CA VAL A 80 -7.91 -7.42 -1.08
C VAL A 80 -7.88 -7.62 -2.60
N LEU A 81 -8.62 -8.59 -3.12
CA LEU A 81 -8.66 -8.88 -4.56
C LEU A 81 -9.20 -7.70 -5.36
N LEU A 82 -10.26 -7.04 -4.90
CA LEU A 82 -10.82 -5.85 -5.54
C LEU A 82 -9.79 -4.69 -5.54
N GLY A 83 -9.12 -4.46 -4.42
CA GLY A 83 -8.09 -3.43 -4.33
C GLY A 83 -6.90 -3.71 -5.25
N GLN A 84 -6.47 -4.98 -5.33
CA GLN A 84 -5.40 -5.40 -6.24
C GLN A 84 -5.85 -5.35 -7.71
N LEU A 85 -7.12 -5.58 -8.03
CA LEU A 85 -7.66 -5.41 -9.38
C LEU A 85 -7.50 -3.97 -9.87
N PHE A 86 -7.83 -2.98 -9.03
CA PHE A 86 -7.62 -1.57 -9.35
C PHE A 86 -6.13 -1.23 -9.51
N ASN A 87 -5.29 -1.64 -8.55
CA ASN A 87 -3.85 -1.36 -8.62
C ASN A 87 -3.19 -2.04 -9.83
N GLY A 88 -3.50 -3.30 -10.07
CA GLY A 88 -3.04 -4.05 -11.24
C GLY A 88 -3.49 -3.39 -12.54
N GLY A 89 -4.74 -2.94 -12.60
CA GLY A 89 -5.26 -2.16 -13.73
C GLY A 89 -4.46 -0.88 -14.00
N VAL A 90 -4.10 -0.13 -12.95
CA VAL A 90 -3.24 1.06 -13.10
C VAL A 90 -1.86 0.68 -13.65
N TYR A 91 -1.21 -0.34 -13.09
CA TYR A 91 0.08 -0.81 -13.60
C TYR A 91 -0.01 -1.28 -15.06
N SER A 92 -1.08 -1.96 -15.45
CA SER A 92 -1.30 -2.37 -16.84
C SER A 92 -1.54 -1.19 -17.79
N ALA A 93 -2.24 -0.15 -17.31
CA ALA A 93 -2.61 1.01 -18.12
C ALA A 93 -1.45 2.00 -18.35
N ILE A 94 -0.73 2.36 -17.30
CA ILE A 94 0.30 3.44 -17.37
C ILE A 94 1.71 2.97 -16.99
N GLY A 95 1.88 1.69 -16.67
CA GLY A 95 3.18 1.10 -16.34
C GLY A 95 3.77 1.61 -15.03
N GLU A 96 4.97 1.11 -14.71
CA GLU A 96 5.74 1.55 -13.55
C GLU A 96 6.10 3.04 -13.64
N ASP A 97 6.38 3.52 -14.87
CA ASP A 97 6.65 4.93 -15.17
C ASP A 97 5.50 5.83 -14.74
N GLY A 98 4.26 5.45 -15.03
CA GLY A 98 3.08 6.21 -14.63
C GLY A 98 2.83 6.17 -13.11
N VAL A 99 2.96 4.98 -12.51
CA VAL A 99 2.72 4.76 -11.08
C VAL A 99 3.67 5.57 -10.19
N TYR A 100 4.93 5.69 -10.58
CA TYR A 100 5.95 6.37 -9.79
C TYR A 100 6.25 7.79 -10.26
N TYR A 101 5.21 8.51 -10.67
CA TYR A 101 5.28 9.93 -11.05
C TYR A 101 6.33 10.21 -12.14
N GLY A 102 6.54 9.28 -13.07
CA GLY A 102 7.51 9.41 -14.15
C GLY A 102 7.31 10.68 -14.97
N CYS A 103 6.06 11.14 -15.16
CA CYS A 103 5.75 12.41 -15.83
C CYS A 103 6.41 13.63 -15.16
N ARG A 104 6.58 13.61 -13.83
CA ARG A 104 7.29 14.65 -13.06
C ARG A 104 8.80 14.46 -13.09
N LEU A 105 9.28 13.29 -13.53
CA LEU A 105 10.68 12.89 -13.63
C LEU A 105 11.17 12.76 -15.10
N GLY A 106 10.42 13.34 -16.05
CA GLY A 106 10.81 13.41 -17.46
C GLY A 106 10.44 12.20 -18.31
N ARG A 107 9.67 11.24 -17.78
CA ARG A 107 9.09 10.13 -18.57
C ARG A 107 7.83 10.58 -19.30
N SER A 108 7.63 10.06 -20.50
CA SER A 108 6.40 10.27 -21.27
C SER A 108 5.38 9.21 -20.87
N ILE A 109 4.27 9.63 -20.27
CA ILE A 109 3.21 8.73 -19.79
C ILE A 109 1.97 8.90 -20.69
N PRO A 110 1.38 7.81 -21.22
CA PRO A 110 0.17 7.90 -22.01
C PRO A 110 -1.01 8.35 -21.14
N TRP A 111 -1.90 9.15 -21.72
CA TRP A 111 -3.20 9.42 -21.10
C TRP A 111 -4.15 8.27 -21.41
N VAL A 112 -4.79 7.70 -20.39
CA VAL A 112 -5.65 6.51 -20.53
C VAL A 112 -7.07 6.84 -20.13
N TYR A 113 -8.03 6.41 -20.94
CA TYR A 113 -9.47 6.61 -20.73
C TYR A 113 -10.24 5.31 -20.49
N ASP A 114 -9.53 4.18 -20.39
CA ASP A 114 -10.11 2.87 -20.11
C ASP A 114 -10.01 2.53 -18.61
N PHE A 115 -10.40 1.30 -18.26
CA PHE A 115 -10.24 0.81 -16.90
C PHE A 115 -8.77 0.91 -16.44
N PRO A 116 -8.50 1.36 -15.20
CA PRO A 116 -9.47 1.73 -14.16
C PRO A 116 -9.84 3.23 -14.11
N PHE A 117 -9.27 4.05 -15.00
CA PHE A 117 -9.41 5.51 -14.99
C PHE A 117 -10.80 6.00 -15.43
N ASN A 118 -11.57 5.18 -16.15
CA ASN A 118 -12.97 5.47 -16.46
C ASN A 118 -13.97 5.16 -15.35
N THR A 119 -13.51 4.50 -14.27
CA THR A 119 -14.39 4.03 -13.20
C THR A 119 -14.35 4.98 -12.01
N VAL A 120 -13.15 5.43 -11.63
CA VAL A 120 -12.93 6.41 -10.55
C VAL A 120 -11.76 7.34 -10.89
N PRO A 121 -11.72 8.57 -10.33
CA PRO A 121 -10.66 9.54 -10.64
C PRO A 121 -9.24 9.10 -10.22
N HIS A 122 -9.13 8.48 -9.04
CA HIS A 122 -7.84 8.04 -8.48
C HIS A 122 -7.85 6.53 -8.17
N PRO A 123 -7.80 5.67 -9.20
CA PRO A 123 -7.98 4.24 -9.04
C PRO A 123 -6.88 3.58 -8.19
N GLN A 124 -5.65 4.10 -8.22
CA GLN A 124 -4.57 3.57 -7.39
C GLN A 124 -4.80 3.84 -5.89
N TYR A 125 -5.25 5.04 -5.53
CA TYR A 125 -5.54 5.38 -4.13
C TYR A 125 -6.74 4.61 -3.60
N LEU A 126 -7.77 4.45 -4.44
CA LEU A 126 -8.89 3.58 -4.10
C LEU A 126 -8.41 2.13 -3.92
N GLY A 127 -7.65 1.59 -4.87
CA GLY A 127 -7.13 0.23 -4.82
C GLY A 127 -6.27 -0.04 -3.59
N ALA A 128 -5.39 0.89 -3.23
CA ALA A 128 -4.59 0.83 -2.01
C ALA A 128 -5.46 0.87 -0.75
N THR A 129 -6.43 1.78 -0.69
CA THR A 129 -7.35 1.92 0.45
C THR A 129 -8.17 0.65 0.67
N ILE A 130 -8.81 0.11 -0.38
CA ILE A 130 -9.60 -1.13 -0.30
C ILE A 130 -8.70 -2.31 0.11
N SER A 131 -7.48 -2.39 -0.43
CA SER A 131 -6.53 -3.46 -0.05
C SER A 131 -6.16 -3.41 1.44
N ILE A 132 -5.93 -2.21 1.99
CA ILE A 132 -5.63 -2.01 3.42
C ILE A 132 -6.82 -2.43 4.27
N TRP A 133 -8.03 -1.98 3.93
CA TRP A 133 -9.25 -2.39 4.63
C TRP A 133 -9.45 -3.90 4.57
N GLY A 134 -9.26 -4.53 3.40
CA GLY A 134 -9.36 -5.97 3.24
C GLY A 134 -8.35 -6.74 4.11
N GLY A 135 -7.09 -6.31 4.12
CA GLY A 135 -6.07 -6.91 4.99
C GLY A 135 -6.39 -6.74 6.47
N TYR A 136 -6.86 -5.57 6.88
CA TYR A 136 -7.13 -5.28 8.29
C TYR A 136 -8.40 -6.00 8.78
N VAL A 137 -9.43 -6.10 7.94
CA VAL A 137 -10.60 -6.96 8.22
C VAL A 137 -10.17 -8.41 8.31
N LEU A 138 -9.40 -8.92 7.34
CA LEU A 138 -8.96 -10.32 7.31
C LEU A 138 -8.22 -10.68 8.60
N PHE A 139 -7.37 -9.78 9.08
CA PHE A 139 -6.48 -10.05 10.20
C PHE A 139 -6.97 -9.53 11.55
N ALA A 140 -8.10 -8.83 11.61
CA ALA A 140 -8.65 -8.25 12.84
C ALA A 140 -8.98 -9.32 13.88
N THR A 141 -8.36 -9.20 15.05
CA THR A 141 -8.79 -9.87 16.30
C THR A 141 -9.43 -8.86 17.24
N GLU A 142 -10.21 -9.34 18.22
CA GLU A 142 -10.80 -8.48 19.27
C GLU A 142 -9.74 -7.57 19.90
N GLN A 143 -8.60 -8.17 20.29
CA GLN A 143 -7.48 -7.45 20.88
C GLN A 143 -6.92 -6.35 19.97
N GLN A 144 -6.81 -6.58 18.67
CA GLN A 144 -6.30 -5.57 17.74
C GLN A 144 -7.30 -4.45 17.51
N VAL A 145 -8.58 -4.79 17.45
CA VAL A 145 -9.67 -3.82 17.35
C VAL A 145 -9.67 -2.91 18.58
N GLU A 146 -9.55 -3.46 19.79
CA GLU A 146 -9.42 -2.71 21.04
C GLU A 146 -8.18 -1.81 21.07
N ASN A 147 -7.06 -2.28 20.51
CA ASN A 147 -5.82 -1.50 20.35
C ASN A 147 -5.88 -0.46 19.23
N GLY A 148 -7.04 -0.25 18.60
CA GLY A 148 -7.27 0.84 17.66
C GLY A 148 -6.92 0.53 16.20
N LEU A 149 -6.91 -0.75 15.79
CA LEU A 149 -6.68 -1.17 14.39
C LEU A 149 -7.51 -0.37 13.37
N PHE A 150 -8.80 -0.15 13.63
CA PHE A 150 -9.63 0.65 12.73
C PHE A 150 -9.34 2.15 12.79
N GLY A 151 -8.85 2.66 13.91
CA GLY A 151 -8.40 4.06 14.01
C GLY A 151 -7.21 4.33 13.07
N ILE A 152 -6.19 3.46 13.08
CA ILE A 152 -5.06 3.59 12.16
C ILE A 152 -5.50 3.37 10.70
N THR A 153 -6.47 2.48 10.43
CA THR A 153 -7.04 2.29 9.08
C THR A 153 -7.69 3.58 8.54
N LEU A 154 -8.44 4.28 9.40
CA LEU A 154 -9.07 5.55 9.06
C LEU A 154 -8.04 6.65 8.81
N VAL A 155 -6.96 6.71 9.61
CA VAL A 155 -5.85 7.65 9.37
C VAL A 155 -5.20 7.39 8.01
N MET A 156 -4.94 6.13 7.64
CA MET A 156 -4.40 5.77 6.33
C MET A 156 -5.34 6.16 5.19
N THR A 157 -6.65 5.92 5.37
CA THR A 157 -7.68 6.38 4.43
C THR A 157 -7.62 7.92 4.28
N GLY A 158 -7.47 8.64 5.38
CA GLY A 158 -7.27 10.09 5.40
C GLY A 158 -6.06 10.55 4.60
N PHE A 159 -4.92 9.86 4.72
CA PHE A 159 -3.73 10.17 3.91
C PHE A 159 -3.98 9.97 2.42
N TYR A 160 -4.65 8.88 2.01
CA TYR A 160 -4.96 8.66 0.60
C TYR A 160 -5.97 9.67 0.04
N MET A 161 -6.97 10.08 0.83
CA MET A 161 -7.89 11.17 0.45
C MET A 161 -7.16 12.51 0.33
N PHE A 162 -6.24 12.80 1.24
CA PHE A 162 -5.42 14.01 1.15
C PHE A 162 -4.52 13.98 -0.08
N SER A 163 -3.84 12.86 -0.35
CA SER A 163 -3.01 12.69 -1.55
C SER A 163 -3.81 12.81 -2.84
N SER A 164 -5.02 12.22 -2.90
CA SER A 164 -5.91 12.36 -4.07
C SER A 164 -6.29 13.81 -4.30
N TYR A 165 -6.70 14.51 -3.24
CA TYR A 165 -7.06 15.93 -3.32
C TYR A 165 -5.88 16.79 -3.80
N VAL A 166 -4.68 16.58 -3.25
CA VAL A 166 -3.48 17.30 -3.67
C VAL A 166 -3.17 17.04 -5.14
N GLU A 167 -3.25 15.80 -5.61
CA GLU A 167 -2.97 15.44 -7.00
C GLU A 167 -3.95 16.07 -7.99
N GLU A 168 -5.23 16.18 -7.62
CA GLU A 168 -6.25 16.84 -8.44
C GLU A 168 -6.01 18.35 -8.61
N HIS A 169 -5.26 18.97 -7.69
CA HIS A 169 -5.03 20.42 -7.64
C HIS A 169 -3.58 20.85 -7.99
N LEU A 170 -2.72 19.95 -8.48
CA LEU A 170 -1.30 20.19 -8.82
C LEU A 170 -0.98 20.24 -10.32
#